data_AF-C3W877-F1
#
_entry.id   AF-C3W877-F1
#
_cell.length_a   1.000
_cell.length_b   1.000
_cell.length_c   1.000
_cell.angle_alpha   90.00
_cell.angle_beta   90.00
_cell.angle_gamma   90.00
#
_symmetry.space_group_name_H-M   'P 1'
#
loop_
_entity.id
_entity.type
_entity.pdbx_description
1 polymer ?
#
loop_
_entity_poly.entity_id
_entity_poly.type
_entity_poly.pdbx_seq_one_letter_code
_entity_poly.pdbx_strand_id
1 'polypeptide(L)' 'WNPTKEQINLLEGLYRQGVRTPTAEQIQQITCRLRSYGPIEGKNVFYWFQNHKA' A
#
# COMPACT_ATOMS: atom_id res chain seq x y z
N TRP A 1 3.43 6.53 9.62
CA TRP A 1 2.24 6.84 8.79
C TRP A 1 1.02 6.44 9.59
N ASN A 2 -0.03 7.26 9.59
CA ASN A 2 -1.32 6.99 10.27
C ASN A 2 -2.36 6.60 9.21
N PRO A 3 -2.41 5.33 8.77
CA PRO A 3 -3.38 4.86 7.79
C PRO A 3 -4.82 5.07 8.24
N THR A 4 -5.72 5.29 7.28
CA THR A 4 -7.14 5.00 7.49
C THR A 4 -7.40 3.49 7.37
N LYS A 5 -8.53 3.02 7.94
CA LYS A 5 -8.90 1.60 7.89
C LYS A 5 -9.06 1.12 6.45
N GLU A 6 -9.60 1.98 5.60
CA GLU A 6 -9.81 1.77 4.18
C GLU A 6 -8.48 1.57 3.45
N GLN A 7 -7.45 2.37 3.80
CA GLN A 7 -6.11 2.20 3.23
C GLN A 7 -5.49 0.86 3.62
N ILE A 8 -5.65 0.43 4.87
CA ILE A 8 -5.17 -0.89 5.33
C ILE A 8 -5.90 -2.02 4.62
N ASN A 9 -7.23 -1.98 4.57
CA ASN A 9 -8.03 -3.03 3.94
C ASN A 9 -7.65 -3.25 2.47
N LEU A 10 -7.35 -2.18 1.74
CA LEU A 10 -6.91 -2.27 0.35
C LEU A 10 -5.51 -2.90 0.24
N LEU A 11 -4.55 -2.46 1.06
CA LEU A 11 -3.20 -3.01 1.09
C LEU A 11 -3.20 -4.50 1.47
N GLU A 12 -3.94 -4.87 2.50
CA GLU A 12 -4.12 -6.27 2.90
C GLU A 12 -4.78 -7.11 1.80
N GLY A 13 -5.79 -6.57 1.13
CA GLY A 13 -6.44 -7.24 -0.01
C GLY A 13 -5.44 -7.59 -1.11
N LEU A 14 -4.59 -6.62 -1.48
CA LEU A 14 -3.53 -6.83 -2.47
C LEU A 14 -2.49 -7.86 -2.00
N TYR A 15 -2.11 -7.81 -0.72
CA TYR A 15 -1.17 -8.77 -0.15
C TYR A 15 -1.72 -10.20 -0.18
N ARG A 16 -2.99 -10.38 0.21
CA ARG A 16 -3.70 -11.68 0.15
C ARG A 16 -3.86 -12.20 -1.27
N GLN A 17 -3.96 -11.30 -2.26
CA GLN A 17 -3.96 -11.64 -3.70
C GLN A 17 -2.58 -12.01 -4.25
N GLY A 18 -1.52 -11.96 -3.44
CA GLY A 18 -0.18 -12.40 -3.80
C GLY A 18 0.81 -11.27 -4.12
N VAL A 19 0.39 -10.00 -4.05
CA VAL A 19 1.31 -8.87 -4.21
C VAL A 19 2.18 -8.77 -2.95
N ARG A 20 3.43 -9.22 -3.01
CA ARG A 20 4.37 -9.11 -1.87
C ARG A 20 5.49 -8.11 -2.09
N THR A 21 5.90 -7.94 -3.34
CA THR A 21 6.98 -7.01 -3.73
C THR A 21 6.48 -6.20 -4.93
N PRO A 22 5.70 -5.14 -4.72
CA PRO A 22 5.21 -4.32 -5.83
C PRO A 22 6.36 -3.58 -6.51
N THR A 23 6.29 -3.43 -7.83
CA THR A 23 7.22 -2.61 -8.62
C THR A 23 7.02 -1.11 -8.34
N ALA A 24 7.94 -0.26 -8.78
CA ALA A 24 7.81 1.19 -8.62
C ALA A 24 6.52 1.75 -9.25
N GLU A 25 6.13 1.23 -10.43
CA GLU A 25 4.89 1.59 -11.10
C GLU A 25 3.65 1.15 -10.29
N GLN A 26 3.67 -0.09 -9.77
CA GLN A 26 2.59 -0.58 -8.91
C GLN A 26 2.48 0.24 -7.63
N ILE A 27 3.60 0.61 -7.00
CA ILE A 27 3.62 1.50 -5.84
C ILE A 27 2.96 2.83 -6.18
N GLN A 28 3.27 3.43 -7.33
CA GLN A 28 2.65 4.67 -7.77
C GLN A 28 1.14 4.51 -7.98
N GLN A 29 0.70 3.45 -8.66
CA GLN A 29 -0.72 3.16 -8.90
C GLN A 29 -1.48 2.93 -7.58
N ILE A 30 -0.92 2.13 -6.67
CA ILE A 30 -1.50 1.85 -5.36
C ILE A 30 -1.58 3.14 -4.54
N THR A 31 -0.53 3.96 -4.54
CA THR A 31 -0.50 5.27 -3.85
C THR A 31 -1.58 6.20 -4.37
N CYS A 32 -1.73 6.31 -5.71
CA CYS A 32 -2.79 7.11 -6.32
C CYS A 32 -4.18 6.65 -5.89
N ARG A 33 -4.42 5.32 -5.85
CA ARG A 33 -5.71 4.77 -5.41
C ARG A 33 -5.96 5.03 -3.93
N LEU A 34 -4.95 4.85 -3.08
CA LEU A 34 -5.03 5.05 -1.63
C LEU A 34 -5.21 6.52 -1.22
N ARG A 35 -4.78 7.46 -2.07
CA ARG A 35 -4.92 8.90 -1.82
C ARG A 35 -6.38 9.36 -1.71
N SER A 36 -7.31 8.64 -2.35
CA SER A 36 -8.75 8.91 -2.24
C SER A 36 -9.30 8.67 -0.83
N TYR A 37 -8.61 7.88 -0.02
CA TYR A 37 -9.02 7.52 1.35
C TYR A 37 -8.22 8.27 2.43
N GLY A 38 -7.29 9.16 2.05
CA GLY A 38 -6.47 9.92 2.98
C GLY A 38 -5.05 10.22 2.46
N PRO A 39 -4.30 11.10 3.14
CA PRO A 39 -2.94 11.46 2.74
C PRO A 39 -2.00 10.24 2.79
N ILE A 40 -1.27 10.03 1.70
CA ILE A 40 -0.31 8.93 1.56
C ILE A 40 0.77 9.25 0.52
N GLU A 41 1.97 8.75 0.75
CA GLU A 41 3.13 8.84 -0.12
C GLU A 41 3.61 7.45 -0.55
N GLY A 42 4.33 7.34 -1.67
CA GLY A 42 4.83 6.07 -2.20
C GLY A 42 5.70 5.29 -1.22
N LYS A 43 6.51 6.00 -0.41
CA LYS A 43 7.32 5.39 0.65
C LYS A 43 6.48 4.63 1.69
N ASN A 44 5.27 5.09 1.99
CA ASN A 44 4.38 4.42 2.95
C ASN A 44 3.92 3.06 2.40
N VAL A 45 3.57 3.01 1.12
CA VAL A 45 3.20 1.77 0.43
C VAL A 45 4.39 0.82 0.37
N PHE A 46 5.56 1.31 -0.05
CA PHE A 46 6.80 0.53 -0.09
C PHE A 46 7.12 -0.11 1.28
N TYR A 47 7.16 0.70 2.35
CA TYR A 47 7.46 0.19 3.69
C TYR A 47 6.38 -0.73 4.25
N TRP A 48 5.10 -0.52 3.91
CA TRP A 48 4.04 -1.41 4.36
C TRP A 48 4.23 -2.83 3.82
N PHE A 49 4.53 -2.98 2.52
CA PHE A 49 4.80 -4.28 1.91
C PHE A 49 6.13 -4.89 2.38
N GLN A 50 7.17 -4.06 2.58
CA GLN A 50 8.44 -4.53 3.11
C GLN A 50 8.31 -5.08 4.54
N ASN A 51 7.58 -4.38 5.41
CA ASN A 51 7.40 -4.77 6.82
C ASN A 51 6.48 -5.99 6.98
N HIS A 52 5.48 -6.17 6.10
CA HIS A 52 4.59 -7.35 6.14
C HIS A 52 5.23 -8.64 5.62
N LYS A 53 6.40 -8.54 4.99
CA LYS A 53 7.20 -9.69 4.59
C LYS A 53 8.07 -10.22 5.74
N ALA A 54 8.35 -9.40 6.75
CA ALA A 54 9.23 -9.72 7.87
C ALA A 54 8.60 -10.75 8.83
#